data_AF-A0AAD7JFU9-F1
#
_entry.id   AF-A0AAD7JFU9-F1
#
_cell.length_a   1.000
_cell.length_b   1.000
_cell.length_c   1.000
_cell.angle_alpha   90.00
_cell.angle_beta   90.00
_cell.angle_gamma   90.00
#
_symmetry.space_group_name_H-M   'P 1'
#
loop_
_entity.id
_entity.type
_entity.pdbx_description
1 polymer ?
#
loop_
_entity_poly.entity_id
_entity_poly.type
_entity_poly.pdbx_seq_one_letter_code
_entity_poly.pdbx_strand_id
1 'polypeptide(L)'
;VPCERVFSSSKETCTMRRSRLSAELLEILQFLKYMFKQQRLDFTADFLAKEEDYTIEGDLTEYAIRELVLNGGSKELEELLKN
;
A
#
# COMPACT_ATOMS: atom_id res chain seq x y z
N VAL A 1 26.40 14.00 -10.91
CA VAL A 1 26.53 13.25 -9.64
C VAL A 1 25.26 12.43 -9.39
N PRO A 2 25.30 11.17 -8.92
CA PRO A 2 24.10 10.31 -8.75
C PRO A 2 23.02 10.95 -7.86
N CYS A 3 23.46 11.69 -6.84
CA CYS A 3 22.62 12.39 -5.88
C CYS A 3 21.80 13.52 -6.54
N GLU A 4 22.34 14.22 -7.55
CA GLU A 4 21.66 15.32 -8.23
C GLU A 4 20.36 14.89 -8.93
N ARG A 5 20.30 13.67 -9.46
CA ARG A 5 19.09 13.14 -10.11
C ARG A 5 17.97 12.84 -9.09
N VAL A 6 18.34 12.45 -7.87
CA VAL A 6 17.38 12.20 -6.79
C VAL A 6 16.81 13.53 -6.29
N PHE A 7 17.68 14.52 -6.06
CA PHE A 7 17.30 15.83 -5.56
C PHE A 7 16.60 16.72 -6.60
N SER A 8 16.88 16.55 -7.91
CA SER A 8 16.21 17.33 -8.96
C SER A 8 14.71 17.08 -9.02
N SER A 9 14.28 15.85 -8.73
CA SER A 9 12.86 15.47 -8.66
C SER A 9 12.11 16.09 -7.48
N SER A 10 12.82 16.73 -6.54
CA SER A 10 12.26 17.36 -5.35
C SER A 10 12.26 18.88 -5.44
N LYS A 11 12.65 19.47 -6.58
CA LYS A 11 12.67 20.92 -6.82
C LYS A 11 11.32 21.59 -6.50
N GLU A 12 10.22 20.98 -6.92
CA GLU A 12 8.88 21.54 -6.65
C GLU A 12 8.57 21.61 -5.15
N THR A 13 8.90 20.57 -4.39
CA THR A 13 8.64 20.46 -2.95
C THR A 13 9.65 21.24 -2.10
N CYS A 14 10.89 21.37 -2.58
CA CYS A 14 11.98 22.07 -1.88
C CYS A 14 11.96 23.59 -2.10
N THR A 15 11.59 24.07 -3.29
CA THR A 15 11.72 25.51 -3.64
C THR A 15 10.43 26.18 -4.09
N MET A 16 9.65 25.55 -5.00
CA MET A 16 8.52 26.23 -5.67
C MET A 16 7.24 26.25 -4.83
N ARG A 17 6.97 25.17 -4.11
CA ARG A 17 5.85 25.02 -3.19
C ARG A 17 6.39 24.64 -1.82
N ARG A 18 7.20 25.52 -1.25
CA ARG A 18 7.75 25.33 0.09
C ARG A 18 6.59 25.34 1.10
N SER A 19 5.92 24.21 1.27
CA SER A 19 5.31 23.81 2.53
C SER A 19 6.36 24.15 3.59
N ARG A 20 6.01 24.85 4.66
CA ARG A 20 6.94 25.41 5.66
C ARG A 20 7.67 24.32 6.46
N LEU A 21 8.34 23.40 5.75
CA LEU A 21 9.09 22.27 6.24
C LEU A 21 10.48 22.79 6.60
N SER A 22 10.97 22.38 7.76
CA SER A 22 12.35 22.62 8.15
C SER A 22 13.30 21.88 7.20
N ALA A 23 14.55 22.33 7.16
CA ALA A 23 15.59 21.66 6.38
C ALA A 23 15.77 20.20 6.80
N GLU A 24 15.73 19.94 8.11
CA GLU A 24 15.80 18.60 8.70
C GLU A 24 14.65 17.69 8.24
N LEU A 25 13.41 18.20 8.22
CA LEU A 25 12.25 17.42 7.77
C LEU A 25 12.33 17.10 6.27
N LEU A 26 12.85 18.04 5.47
CA LEU A 26 13.09 17.78 4.04
C LEU A 26 14.15 16.70 3.83
N GLU A 27 15.23 16.70 4.61
CA GLU A 27 16.28 15.68 4.53
C GLU A 27 15.74 14.29 4.84
N ILE A 28 15.01 14.16 5.95
CA ILE A 28 14.31 12.92 6.32
C ILE A 28 13.41 12.45 5.17
N LEU A 29 12.60 13.36 4.61
CA LEU A 29 11.70 13.02 3.50
C LEU A 29 12.44 12.53 2.25
N GLN A 30 13.60 13.10 1.92
CA GLN A 30 14.41 12.64 0.79
C GLN A 30 14.98 11.24 1.02
N PHE A 31 15.43 10.93 2.24
CA PHE A 31 15.87 9.57 2.59
C PHE A 31 14.72 8.57 2.47
N LEU A 32 13.56 8.86 3.05
CA LEU A 32 12.37 7.99 2.96
C LEU A 32 11.94 7.76 1.51
N LYS A 33 11.88 8.82 0.70
CA LYS A 33 11.55 8.72 -0.73
C LYS A 33 12.52 7.81 -1.48
N TYR A 34 13.82 7.90 -1.19
CA TYR A 34 14.81 7.03 -1.80
C TYR A 34 14.65 5.58 -1.37
N MET A 35 14.47 5.31 -0.06
CA MET A 35 14.27 3.95 0.45
C MET A 35 13.03 3.29 -0.16
N PHE A 36 11.90 3.99 -0.17
CA PHE A 36 10.65 3.46 -0.74
C PHE A 36 10.71 3.26 -2.25
N LYS A 37 11.45 4.11 -2.98
CA LYS A 37 11.70 3.90 -4.41
C LYS A 37 12.41 2.56 -4.67
N GLN A 38 13.35 2.17 -3.81
CA GLN A 38 14.06 0.90 -3.94
C GLN A 38 13.19 -0.30 -3.57
N GLN A 39 12.21 -0.12 -2.70
CA GLN A 39 11.28 -1.17 -2.28
C GLN A 39 10.23 -1.54 -3.33
N ARG A 40 10.17 -0.85 -4.49
CA ARG A 40 9.16 -1.07 -5.55
C ARG A 40 7.76 -1.26 -4.96
N LEU A 41 7.30 -0.26 -4.20
CA LEU A 41 5.99 -0.30 -3.55
C LEU A 41 4.91 -0.72 -4.56
N ASP A 42 4.29 -1.87 -4.29
CA ASP A 42 3.17 -2.36 -5.06
C ASP A 42 1.88 -1.97 -4.33
N PHE A 43 1.31 -0.84 -4.74
CA PHE A 43 0.02 -0.36 -4.23
C PHE A 43 -1.18 -1.16 -4.78
N THR A 44 -0.91 -2.14 -5.65
CA THR A 44 -1.91 -2.95 -6.33
C THR A 44 -1.81 -4.44 -6.02
N ALA A 45 -0.88 -4.85 -5.15
CA ALA A 45 -0.66 -6.24 -4.79
C ALA A 45 -1.95 -6.91 -4.28
N ASP A 46 -2.72 -6.19 -3.47
CA ASP A 46 -4.00 -6.66 -2.92
C ASP A 46 -5.21 -6.41 -3.85
N PHE A 47 -5.03 -5.77 -5.01
CA PHE A 47 -6.09 -5.56 -6.01
C PHE A 47 -6.11 -6.63 -7.11
N LEU A 48 -5.11 -7.51 -7.15
CA LEU A 48 -5.06 -8.62 -8.10
C LEU A 48 -6.02 -9.71 -7.66
N ALA A 49 -7.22 -9.71 -8.26
CA ALA A 49 -8.18 -10.78 -8.08
C ALA A 49 -7.61 -12.10 -8.61
N LYS A 50 -7.63 -13.14 -7.79
CA LYS A 50 -7.22 -14.50 -8.15
C LYS A 50 -8.44 -15.27 -8.63
N GLU A 51 -8.22 -16.31 -9.44
CA GLU A 51 -9.33 -17.19 -9.88
C GLU A 51 -10.08 -17.81 -8.68
N GLU A 52 -9.33 -18.09 -7.61
CA GLU A 52 -9.79 -18.58 -6.31
C GLU A 52 -10.82 -17.65 -5.63
N ASP A 53 -10.76 -16.34 -5.89
CA ASP A 53 -11.69 -15.37 -5.29
C ASP A 53 -13.08 -15.43 -5.94
N TYR A 54 -13.20 -16.07 -7.10
CA TYR A 54 -14.45 -16.21 -7.85
C TYR A 54 -15.04 -17.62 -7.82
N THR A 55 -14.35 -18.59 -7.21
CA THR A 55 -14.88 -19.95 -7.07
C THR A 55 -15.96 -19.98 -6.00
N ILE A 56 -17.16 -20.43 -6.39
CA ILE A 56 -18.32 -20.56 -5.49
C ILE A 56 -18.26 -21.89 -4.70
N GLU A 57 -17.52 -22.87 -5.21
CA GLU A 57 -17.36 -24.20 -4.63
C GLU A 57 -15.94 -24.34 -4.06
N GLY A 58 -15.81 -24.77 -2.80
CA GLY A 58 -14.52 -25.01 -2.14
C GLY A 58 -14.44 -24.48 -0.72
N ASP A 59 -13.30 -24.72 -0.07
CA ASP A 59 -13.03 -24.20 1.28
C ASP A 59 -12.82 -22.67 1.25
N LEU A 60 -13.21 -21.99 2.33
CA LEU A 60 -13.01 -20.55 2.45
C LEU A 60 -11.52 -20.20 2.44
N THR A 61 -11.12 -19.30 1.54
CA THR A 61 -9.76 -18.77 1.51
C THR A 61 -9.50 -17.90 2.73
N GLU A 62 -8.25 -17.88 3.22
CA GLU A 62 -7.82 -17.02 4.32
C GLU A 62 -8.10 -15.53 4.01
N TYR A 63 -7.98 -15.15 2.74
CA TYR A 63 -8.29 -13.81 2.26
C TYR A 63 -9.77 -13.45 2.48
N ALA A 64 -10.70 -14.30 2.04
CA ALA A 64 -12.14 -14.08 2.20
C ALA A 64 -12.56 -14.02 3.68
N ILE A 65 -11.99 -14.89 4.53
CA ILE A 65 -12.21 -14.86 5.98
C ILE A 65 -11.76 -13.51 6.55
N ARG A 66 -10.56 -13.07 6.20
CA ARG A 66 -9.98 -11.82 6.71
C ARG A 66 -10.80 -10.61 6.26
N GLU A 67 -11.24 -10.58 5.01
CA GLU A 67 -12.08 -9.51 4.47
C GLU A 67 -13.44 -9.44 5.19
N LEU A 68 -14.12 -10.58 5.37
CA LEU A 68 -15.39 -10.66 6.08
C LEU A 68 -15.27 -10.17 7.53
N VAL A 69 -14.20 -10.55 8.23
CA VAL A 69 -13.94 -10.09 9.59
C VAL A 69 -13.72 -8.58 9.64
N LEU A 70 -12.96 -8.01 8.69
CA LEU A 70 -12.70 -6.57 8.63
C LEU A 70 -13.97 -5.77 8.31
N ASN A 71 -14.87 -6.31 7.49
CA ASN A 71 -16.14 -5.69 7.12
C ASN A 71 -17.27 -5.95 8.14
N GLY A 72 -17.00 -6.67 9.23
CA GLY A 72 -17.98 -6.96 10.28
C GLY A 72 -19.00 -8.05 9.93
N GLY A 73 -18.75 -8.83 8.88
CA GLY A 73 -19.60 -9.92 8.39
C GLY A 73 -19.46 -11.21 9.18
N SER A 74 -19.50 -11.14 10.52
CA SER A 74 -19.31 -12.30 11.39
C SER A 74 -20.44 -13.33 11.27
N LYS A 75 -21.64 -12.88 10.91
CA LYS A 75 -22.81 -13.76 10.69
C LYS A 75 -22.71 -14.50 9.36
N GLU A 76 -22.35 -13.81 8.29
CA GLU A 76 -22.12 -14.46 6.99
C GLU A 76 -21.00 -15.49 7.09
N LEU A 77 -19.94 -15.19 7.85
CA LEU A 77 -18.85 -16.15 8.08
C LEU A 77 -19.33 -17.41 8.83
N GLU A 78 -20.18 -17.27 9.86
CA GLU A 78 -20.76 -18.42 10.57
C GLU A 78 -21.69 -19.27 9.69
N GLU A 79 -22.42 -18.65 8.76
CA GLU A 79 -23.27 -19.37 7.81
C GLU A 79 -22.43 -20.13 6.78
N LEU A 80 -21.37 -19.51 6.27
CA LEU A 80 -20.43 -20.12 5.33
C LEU A 80 -19.68 -21.31 5.94
N LEU A 81 -19.42 -21.31 7.25
CA LEU A 81 -18.70 -22.39 7.94
C LEU A 81 -19.61 -23.58 8.31
N LYS A 82 -20.94 -23.43 8.20
CA LYS A 82 -21.94 -24.47 8.50
C LYS A 82 -22.37 -25.27 7.26
N ASN A 83 -22.12 -24.75 6.06
CA ASN A 83 -22.34 -25.45 4.78
C ASN A 83 -21.14 -26.33 4.44
#